data_AF-A0A2S1LNF4-F1
#
_entry.id   AF-A0A2S1LNF4-F1
#
_cell.length_a   1.000
_cell.length_b   1.000
_cell.length_c   1.000
_cell.angle_alpha   90.00
_cell.angle_beta   90.00
_cell.angle_gamma   90.00
#
_symmetry.space_group_name_H-M   'P 1'
#
loop_
_entity.id
_entity.type
_entity.pdbx_description
1 polymer ?
#
loop_
_entity_poly.entity_id
_entity_poly.type
_entity_poly.pdbx_seq_one_letter_code
_entity_poly.pdbx_strand_id
1 'polypeptide(L)' 'MKHKRNLGILFLISVVLSLLGFFSDSDLVVSSMVTKVIEIALIAIVIFIVLAILYFIMSFMLKTSTRVLTKNKKKRESQN' A
#
# COMPACT_ATOMS: atom_id res chain seq x y z
N MET A 1 -15.85 -0.25 6.43
CA MET A 1 -15.20 1.07 6.59
C MET A 1 -13.67 1.03 6.79
N LYS A 2 -13.08 -0.01 7.38
CA LYS A 2 -11.62 -0.08 7.63
C LYS A 2 -10.74 -0.10 6.37
N HIS A 3 -11.14 -0.82 5.32
CA HIS A 3 -10.35 -0.91 4.07
C HIS A 3 -10.22 0.43 3.33
N LYS A 4 -11.29 1.25 3.25
CA LYS A 4 -11.23 2.58 2.61
C LYS A 4 -10.25 3.52 3.33
N ARG A 5 -10.23 3.49 4.67
CA ARG A 5 -9.28 4.28 5.48
C ARG A 5 -7.84 3.81 5.28
N ASN A 6 -7.60 2.51 5.22
CA ASN A 6 -6.26 1.96 4.96
C ASN A 6 -5.76 2.29 3.55
N LEU A 7 -6.62 2.27 2.54
CA LEU A 7 -6.29 2.73 1.19
C LEU A 7 -5.95 4.22 1.16
N GLY A 8 -6.68 5.07 1.90
CA GLY A 8 -6.35 6.48 2.03
C GLY A 8 -4.99 6.74 2.70
N ILE A 9 -4.65 5.96 3.72
CA ILE A 9 -3.34 6.03 4.40
C ILE A 9 -2.22 5.59 3.44
N LEU A 10 -2.43 4.50 2.69
CA LEU A 10 -1.49 4.03 1.67
C LEU A 10 -1.24 5.08 0.59
N PHE A 11 -2.28 5.80 0.17
CA PHE A 11 -2.17 6.90 -0.77
C PHE A 11 -1.35 8.07 -0.22
N LEU A 12 -1.58 8.44 1.05
CA LEU A 12 -0.78 9.46 1.72
C LEU A 12 0.70 9.04 1.81
N ILE A 13 0.98 7.78 2.16
CA ILE A 13 2.33 7.24 2.24
C ILE A 13 3.01 7.25 0.87
N SER A 14 2.32 6.87 -0.21
CA SER A 14 2.91 6.90 -1.56
C SER A 14 3.25 8.31 -2.02
N VAL A 15 2.42 9.31 -1.69
CA VAL A 15 2.71 10.71 -2.00
C VAL A 15 3.93 11.19 -1.23
N VAL A 16 4.03 10.87 0.07
CA VAL A 16 5.20 11.23 0.89
C VAL A 16 6.47 10.57 0.35
N LEU A 17 6.44 9.27 0.02
CA LEU A 17 7.58 8.55 -0.56
C LEU A 17 8.01 9.14 -1.90
N SER A 18 7.06 9.52 -2.75
CA SER A 18 7.37 10.14 -4.03
C SER A 18 8.01 11.52 -3.87
N LEU A 19 7.55 12.32 -2.90
CA LEU A 19 8.16 13.60 -2.58
C LEU A 19 9.59 13.42 -2.04
N LEU A 20 9.80 12.45 -1.14
CA LEU A 20 11.14 12.13 -0.65
C LEU A 20 12.08 11.69 -1.77
N GLY A 21 11.60 10.86 -2.70
CA GLY A 21 12.35 10.47 -3.89
C GLY A 21 12.74 11.66 -4.76
N PHE A 22 11.83 12.61 -4.95
CA PHE A 22 12.10 13.85 -5.68
C PHE A 22 13.19 14.70 -5.01
N PHE A 23 13.22 14.79 -3.67
CA PHE A 23 14.28 15.52 -2.96
C PHE A 23 15.63 14.79 -2.97
N SER A 24 15.63 13.46 -3.07
CA SER A 24 16.85 12.66 -3.19
C SER A 24 17.43 12.68 -4.61
N ASP A 25 16.60 12.95 -5.63
CA ASP A 25 17.04 12.98 -7.02
C ASP A 25 17.44 14.41 -7.41
N SER A 26 18.74 14.70 -7.27
CA SER A 26 19.32 16.00 -7.60
C SER A 26 19.44 16.29 -9.10
N ASP A 27 19.08 15.33 -9.96
CA ASP A 27 19.38 15.36 -11.40
C ASP A 27 18.13 15.49 -12.30
N LEU A 28 17.00 15.96 -11.75
CA LEU A 28 15.80 16.24 -12.53
C LEU A 28 15.98 17.51 -13.39
N VAL A 29 16.70 17.32 -14.51
CA VAL A 29 16.91 18.29 -15.60
C VAL A 29 15.60 18.47 -16.38
N VAL A 30 14.62 19.12 -15.74
CA VAL A 30 13.35 19.45 -16.37
C VAL A 30 13.10 20.94 -16.25
N SER A 31 12.97 21.61 -17.39
CA SER A 31 12.96 23.09 -17.49
C SER A 31 11.68 23.76 -17.01
N SER A 32 10.61 23.00 -16.77
CA SER A 32 9.28 23.51 -16.41
C SER A 32 8.78 22.93 -15.08
N MET A 33 8.30 23.82 -14.19
CA MET A 33 7.66 23.45 -12.92
C MET A 33 6.46 22.53 -13.11
N VAL A 34 5.69 22.71 -14.19
CA VAL A 34 4.52 21.86 -14.49
C VAL A 34 4.94 20.42 -14.76
N THR A 35 6.02 20.24 -15.53
CA THR A 35 6.52 18.91 -15.88
C THR A 35 7.03 18.17 -14.64
N LYS A 36 7.70 18.87 -13.70
CA LYS A 36 8.12 18.30 -12.42
C LYS A 36 6.95 17.81 -11.58
N VAL A 37 5.85 18.57 -11.52
CA VAL A 37 4.64 18.16 -10.78
C VAL A 37 4.00 16.91 -11.39
N ILE A 38 3.94 16.84 -12.72
CA ILE A 38 3.39 15.67 -13.44
C ILE A 38 4.26 14.43 -13.19
N GLU A 39 5.58 14.58 -13.21
CA GLU A 39 6.53 13.49 -12.97
C GLU A 39 6.41 12.93 -11.54
N ILE A 40 6.35 13.80 -10.52
CA ILE A 40 6.08 13.41 -9.14
C ILE A 40 4.73 12.69 -9.04
N ALA A 41 3.69 13.19 -9.68
CA ALA A 41 2.38 12.57 -9.66
C ALA A 41 2.41 11.15 -10.28
N LEU A 42 3.11 10.97 -11.39
CA LEU A 42 3.27 9.66 -12.04
C LEU A 42 4.03 8.66 -11.14
N ILE A 43 5.12 9.08 -10.52
CA ILE A 43 5.89 8.25 -9.59
C ILE A 43 5.03 7.88 -8.37
N ALA A 44 4.30 8.84 -7.81
CA ALA A 44 3.39 8.59 -6.70
C ALA A 44 2.30 7.55 -7.05
N ILE A 45 1.75 7.60 -8.27
CA ILE A 45 0.76 6.62 -8.74
C ILE A 45 1.38 5.22 -8.82
N VAL A 46 2.59 5.09 -9.37
CA VAL A 46 3.27 3.78 -9.46
C VAL A 46 3.53 3.21 -8.07
N ILE A 47 4.07 4.01 -7.15
CA ILE A 47 4.31 3.60 -5.75
C ILE A 47 2.99 3.18 -5.09
N PHE A 48 1.92 3.95 -5.30
CA PHE A 48 0.61 3.63 -4.75
C PHE A 48 0.09 2.28 -5.22
N ILE A 49 0.18 1.98 -6.52
CA ILE A 49 -0.25 0.69 -7.09
C ILE A 49 0.52 -0.46 -6.45
N VAL A 50 1.84 -0.34 -6.33
CA VAL A 50 2.70 -1.37 -5.71
C VAL A 50 2.29 -1.62 -4.26
N LEU A 51 2.13 -0.55 -3.47
CA LEU A 51 1.73 -0.66 -2.07
C LEU A 51 0.30 -1.19 -1.90
N ALA A 52 -0.62 -0.83 -2.80
CA ALA A 52 -1.99 -1.33 -2.78
C ALA A 52 -2.03 -2.84 -3.04
N ILE A 53 -1.23 -3.34 -4.00
CA ILE A 53 -1.09 -4.78 -4.27
C ILE A 53 -0.54 -5.50 -3.04
N LEU A 54 0.55 -5.01 -2.46
CA LEU A 54 1.15 -5.58 -1.24
C LEU A 54 0.15 -5.65 -0.08
N TYR A 55 -0.60 -4.56 0.13
CA TYR A 55 -1.66 -4.53 1.15
C TYR A 55 -2.74 -5.57 0.89
N PHE A 56 -3.15 -5.76 -0.37
CA PHE A 56 -4.17 -6.73 -0.72
C PHE A 56 -3.69 -8.17 -0.47
N ILE A 57 -2.43 -8.47 -0.84
CA ILE A 57 -1.80 -9.76 -0.58
C ILE A 57 -1.74 -10.03 0.93
N MET A 58 -1.22 -9.09 1.72
CA MET A 58 -1.16 -9.23 3.18
C MET A 58 -2.55 -9.40 3.80
N SER A 59 -3.53 -8.60 3.37
CA SER A 59 -4.89 -8.72 3.87
C SER A 59 -5.52 -10.07 3.51
N PHE A 60 -5.17 -10.66 2.36
CA PHE A 60 -5.65 -11.98 1.96
C PHE A 60 -5.01 -13.10 2.78
N MET A 61 -3.69 -13.03 3.02
CA MET A 61 -2.97 -13.98 3.88
C MET A 61 -3.52 -13.97 5.31
N LEU A 62 -3.68 -12.80 5.92
CA LEU A 62 -4.19 -12.67 7.30
C LEU A 62 -5.65 -13.19 7.44
N LYS A 63 -6.51 -12.97 6.43
CA LYS A 63 -7.87 -13.53 6.40
C LYS A 63 -7.87 -15.05 6.27
N THR A 64 -6.88 -15.61 5.59
CA THR A 64 -6.73 -17.06 5.41
C THR A 64 -6.23 -17.71 6.71
N SER A 65 -5.21 -17.14 7.35
CA SER A 65 -4.65 -17.65 8.61
C SER A 65 -5.67 -17.64 9.76
N THR A 66 -6.49 -16.59 9.87
CA THR A 66 -7.54 -16.51 10.90
C THR A 66 -8.66 -17.53 10.69
N ARG A 67 -9.04 -17.84 9.44
CA ARG A 67 -10.02 -18.90 9.17
C ARG A 67 -9.51 -20.29 9.53
N VAL A 68 -8.23 -20.56 9.30
CA VAL A 68 -7.60 -21.85 9.65
C VAL A 68 -7.54 -22.04 11.16
N LEU A 69 -7.17 -21.00 11.91
CA LEU A 69 -7.10 -21.04 13.37
C LEU A 69 -8.47 -21.26 14.02
N THR A 70 -9.51 -20.56 13.55
CA THR A 70 -10.87 -20.72 14.10
C THR A 70 -11.46 -22.10 13.77
N LYS A 71 -11.15 -22.66 12.59
CA LYS A 71 -11.59 -24.01 12.19
C LYS A 71 -10.93 -25.10 13.04
N ASN A 72 -9.65 -24.93 13.39
CA ASN A 72 -8.95 -25.85 14.29
C ASN A 72 -9.42 -25.75 15.74
N LYS A 73 -9.78 -24.56 16.23
CA LYS A 73 -10.33 -24.40 17.59
C LYS A 73 -11.70 -25.08 17.73
N LYS A 74 -12.60 -24.88 16.76
CA LYS A 74 -13.94 -25.50 16.75
C LYS A 74 -13.91 -27.03 16.63
N LYS A 75 -12.89 -27.60 15.97
CA LYS A 75 -12.70 -29.05 15.85
C LYS A 75 -12.23 -29.70 17.17
N ARG A 76 -11.48 -28.96 18.01
CA ARG A 76 -11.06 -29.45 19.35
C ARG A 76 -12.20 -29.41 20.37
N GLU A 77 -13.10 -28.43 20.26
CA GLU A 77 -14.27 -28.32 21.15
C GLU A 77 -15.38 -29.33 20.83
N SER A 78 -15.40 -29.93 19.64
CA SER A 78 -16.35 -31.00 19.30
C SER A 78 -15.83 -32.42 19.57
N GLN A 79 -14.60 -32.55 20.08
CA GLN A 79 -13.95 -33.83 20.40
C GLN A 79 -13.74 -34.04 21.91
N ASN A 80 -14.11 -33.04 22.73
CA ASN A 80 -14.22 -33.12 24.19
C ASN A 80 -15.70 -33.06 24.59
#